data_AF-F2F3R7-F1
#
_entry.id   AF-F2F3R7-F1
#
_cell.length_a   1.000
_cell.length_b   1.000
_cell.length_c   1.000
_cell.angle_alpha   90.00
_cell.angle_beta   90.00
_cell.angle_gamma   90.00
#
_symmetry.space_group_name_H-M   'P 1'
#
loop_
_entity.id
_entity.type
_entity.pdbx_description
1 polymer ?
#
loop_
_entity_poly.entity_id
_entity_poly.type
_entity_poly.pdbx_seq_one_letter_code
_entity_poly.pdbx_strand_id
1 'polypeptide(L)' 'MTKMVRKIRPTNYWRIGEHESWFSDMSLQGLHLHKMGTNLAHFKKGDPKRIEYRIEVTDRKLITNAN' A
#
# COMPACT_ATOMS: atom_id res chain seq x y z
N MET A 1 -7.18 -10.83 -17.19
CA MET A 1 -7.98 -10.71 -15.95
C MET A 1 -7.04 -10.37 -14.80
N THR A 2 -7.03 -9.11 -14.35
CA THR A 2 -6.11 -8.65 -13.31
C THR A 2 -6.65 -9.05 -11.94
N LYS A 3 -6.01 -10.04 -11.29
CA LYS A 3 -6.43 -10.50 -9.96
C LYS A 3 -6.05 -9.44 -8.92
N MET A 4 -7.06 -8.76 -8.38
CA MET A 4 -6.89 -7.87 -7.22
C MET A 4 -7.01 -8.69 -5.93
N VAL A 5 -6.03 -8.54 -5.05
CA VAL A 5 -6.02 -9.14 -3.71
C VAL A 5 -6.30 -8.05 -2.71
N ARG A 6 -7.31 -8.24 -1.85
CA ARG A 6 -7.62 -7.31 -0.77
C ARG A 6 -7.16 -7.95 0.54
N LYS A 7 -6.34 -7.23 1.30
CA LYS A 7 -5.96 -7.66 2.66
C LYS A 7 -6.42 -6.63 3.69
N ILE A 8 -6.96 -7.14 4.78
CA ILE A 8 -7.38 -6.34 5.94
C ILE A 8 -6.13 -5.94 6.71
N ARG A 9 -5.98 -4.65 6.95
CA ARG A 9 -4.90 -4.08 7.74
C ARG A 9 -5.53 -3.51 9.02
N PRO A 10 -5.19 -4.02 10.22
CA PRO A 10 -5.62 -3.37 11.45
C PRO A 10 -5.05 -1.95 11.50
N THR A 11 -5.93 -0.98 11.72
CA THR A 11 -5.71 0.46 11.57
C THR A 11 -4.86 1.06 12.70
N ASN A 12 -3.91 0.31 13.25
CA ASN A 12 -3.00 0.83 14.27
C ASN A 12 -1.99 1.75 13.57
N TYR A 13 -2.35 3.04 13.52
CA TYR A 13 -1.63 4.15 12.87
C TYR A 13 -0.16 4.29 13.28
N TRP A 14 0.28 3.61 14.35
CA TRP A 14 1.60 3.80 14.96
C TRP A 14 2.73 2.91 14.40
N ARG A 15 2.44 1.94 13.50
CA ARG A 15 3.44 0.97 13.00
C ARG A 15 3.75 1.16 11.50
N ILE A 16 4.09 2.37 11.07
CA ILE A 16 4.33 2.66 9.64
C ILE A 16 5.43 1.77 9.04
N GLY A 17 6.56 1.60 9.73
CA GLY A 17 7.68 0.77 9.24
C GLY A 17 7.36 -0.71 9.06
N GLU A 18 6.41 -1.26 9.82
CA GLU A 18 5.97 -2.65 9.61
C GLU A 18 5.16 -2.83 8.34
N HIS A 19 4.45 -1.78 7.94
CA HIS A 19 3.70 -1.81 6.69
C HIS A 19 4.62 -1.68 5.50
N GLU A 20 5.68 -0.88 5.60
CA GLU A 20 6.74 -0.83 4.60
C GLU A 20 7.35 -2.22 4.37
N SER A 21 7.79 -2.89 5.45
CA SER A 21 8.35 -4.24 5.37
C SER A 21 7.34 -5.24 4.78
N TRP A 22 6.10 -5.19 5.26
CA TRP A 22 5.04 -6.06 4.75
C TRP A 22 4.74 -5.84 3.27
N PHE A 23 4.72 -4.60 2.80
CA PHE A 23 4.51 -4.30 1.38
C PHE A 23 5.67 -4.78 0.51
N SER A 24 6.91 -4.67 0.99
CA SER A 24 8.08 -5.20 0.30
C SER A 24 8.05 -6.73 0.19
N ASP A 25 7.67 -7.43 1.25
CA ASP A 25 7.46 -8.89 1.23
C ASP A 25 6.34 -9.31 0.27
N MET A 26 5.25 -8.53 0.21
CA MET A 26 4.16 -8.79 -0.73
C MET A 26 4.62 -8.60 -2.18
N SER A 27 5.46 -7.62 -2.46
CA SER A 27 5.96 -7.37 -3.83
C SER A 27 6.92 -8.45 -4.31
N LEU A 28 7.72 -9.03 -3.40
CA LEU A 28 8.51 -10.24 -3.67
C LEU A 28 7.64 -11.44 -4.05
N GLN A 29 6.40 -11.51 -3.58
CA GLN A 29 5.42 -12.54 -3.95
C GLN A 29 4.62 -12.17 -5.23
N GLY A 30 4.91 -11.04 -5.86
CA GLY A 30 4.18 -10.53 -7.03
C GLY A 30 2.89 -9.81 -6.68
N LEU A 31 2.74 -9.32 -5.45
CA LEU A 31 1.61 -8.51 -5.01
C LEU A 31 2.05 -7.05 -4.85
N HIS A 32 1.66 -6.23 -5.81
CA HIS A 32 2.01 -4.81 -5.85
C HIS A 32 0.93 -3.97 -5.19
N LEU A 33 1.31 -3.09 -4.25
CA LEU A 33 0.34 -2.22 -3.61
C LEU A 33 -0.27 -1.27 -4.66
N HIS A 34 -1.59 -1.30 -4.80
CA HIS A 34 -2.32 -0.48 -5.78
C HIS A 34 -3.07 0.68 -5.12
N LYS A 35 -3.72 0.41 -3.98
CA LYS A 35 -4.44 1.44 -3.22
C LYS A 35 -4.41 1.11 -1.73
N MET A 36 -4.01 2.07 -0.92
CA MET A 36 -4.06 1.96 0.53
C MET A 36 -5.30 2.67 1.04
N GLY A 37 -6.28 1.92 1.55
CA GLY A 37 -7.44 2.45 2.26
C GLY A 37 -7.22 2.45 3.77
N THR A 38 -8.12 3.09 4.52
CA THR A 38 -8.04 3.22 5.98
C THR A 38 -7.98 1.86 6.69
N ASN A 39 -8.77 0.88 6.24
CA ASN A 39 -8.85 -0.45 6.87
C ASN A 39 -8.48 -1.60 5.91
N LEU A 40 -8.28 -1.29 4.62
CA LEU A 40 -8.11 -2.28 3.56
C LEU A 40 -7.00 -1.83 2.61
N ALA A 41 -6.02 -2.69 2.40
CA ALA A 41 -5.02 -2.53 1.36
C ALA A 41 -5.40 -3.35 0.13
N HIS A 42 -5.43 -2.69 -1.03
CA HIS A 42 -5.64 -3.32 -2.33
C HIS A 42 -4.29 -3.58 -2.99
N PHE A 43 -4.07 -4.83 -3.36
CA PHE A 43 -2.90 -5.28 -4.09
C PHE A 43 -3.29 -5.76 -5.49
N LYS A 44 -2.43 -5.52 -6.45
CA LYS A 44 -2.53 -6.00 -7.83
C LYS A 44 -1.54 -7.13 -8.01
N LYS A 45 -2.02 -8.31 -8.38
CA LYS A 45 -1.13 -9.43 -8.71
C LYS A 45 -0.43 -9.16 -10.04
N GLY A 46 0.89 -9.23 -10.04
CA GLY A 46 1.78 -9.10 -11.19
C GLY A 46 3.04 -9.91 -10.96
N ASP A 47 4.11 -9.59 -11.68
CA ASP A 47 5.37 -10.31 -11.55
C ASP A 47 6.05 -10.04 -10.21
N PRO A 48 6.65 -11.06 -9.56
CA PRO A 48 7.44 -10.88 -8.35
C PRO A 48 8.60 -9.93 -8.63
N LYS A 49 8.57 -8.77 -7.97
CA LYS A 49 9.60 -7.76 -8.11
C LYS A 49 9.98 -7.26 -6.73
N ARG A 50 11.27 -7.06 -6.49
CA ARG A 50 11.72 -6.42 -5.27
C ARG A 50 11.41 -4.92 -5.37
N ILE A 51 10.36 -4.48 -4.67
CA ILE A 51 9.99 -3.08 -4.56
C ILE A 51 10.04 -2.69 -3.09
N GLU A 52 10.77 -1.62 -2.81
CA GLU A 52 10.78 -0.98 -1.51
C GLU A 52 9.68 0.07 -1.47
N TYR A 53 8.77 -0.05 -0.50
CA TYR A 53 7.70 0.91 -0.29
C TYR A 53 8.08 1.80 0.88
N ARG A 54 7.97 3.11 0.67
CA ARG A 54 8.12 4.11 1.72
C ARG A 54 6.80 4.82 1.93
N ILE A 55 6.31 4.83 3.17
CA ILE A 55 5.05 5.48 3.53
C ILE A 55 5.39 6.86 4.08
N GLU A 56 5.14 7.89 3.29
CA GLU A 56 5.26 9.27 3.75
C GLU A 56 3.90 9.77 4.24
N VAL A 57 3.78 9.97 5.56
CA VAL A 57 2.59 10.61 6.13
C VAL A 57 2.76 12.12 5.99
N THR A 58 2.03 12.69 5.05
CA THR A 58 1.92 14.14 4.90
C THR A 58 0.60 14.62 5.52
N ASP A 59 0.67 15.65 6.36
CA ASP A 59 -0.49 16.26 7.02
C ASP A 59 -1.36 17.10 6.06
N ARG A 60 -0.88 17.35 4.83
CA ARG A 60 -1.62 18.12 3.83
C ARG A 60 -2.72 17.29 3.19
N LYS A 61 -3.97 17.59 3.55
CA LYS A 61 -5.10 17.53 2.61
C LYS A 61 -4.74 18.42 1.41
N LEU A 62 -4.15 17.85 0.36
CA LEU A 62 -4.12 18.49 -0.95
C LEU A 62 -5.55 18.38 -1.54
N ILE A 63 -6.43 19.26 -1.06
CA ILE A 63 -7.60 19.70 -1.84
C ILE A 63 -7.04 20.53 -2.99
N THR A 64 -6.66 19.88 -4.08
CA THR A 64 -6.34 20.58 -5.32
C THR A 64 -7.65 21.03 -5.97
N ASN A 65 -8.21 22.14 -5.47
CA ASN A 65 -9.06 22.99 -6.31
C ASN A 65 -8.10 23.87 -7.12
N ALA A 66 -7.81 23.47 -8.35
CA ALA A 66 -7.25 24.38 -9.33
C ALA A 66 -8.40 25.26 -9.84
N ASN A 67 -8.29 26.58 -9.58
CA ASN A 67 -9.12 27.62 -10.18
C ASN A 67 -8.89 27.71 -11.70
#